data_AF-A0A929AB70-F1
#
_entry.id   AF-A0A929AB70-F1
#
_cell.length_a   1.000
_cell.length_b   1.000
_cell.length_c   1.000
_cell.angle_alpha   90.00
_cell.angle_beta   90.00
_cell.angle_gamma   90.00
#
_symmetry.space_group_name_H-M   'P 1'
#
loop_
_entity.id
_entity.type
_entity.pdbx_description
1 polymer ?
#
loop_
_entity_poly.entity_id
_entity_poly.type
_entity_poly.pdbx_seq_one_letter_code
_entity_poly.pdbx_strand_id
1 'polypeptide(L)'
;MTLEEQLAKLAEQGITLNEGITIDDLLYSFGRNVYESEPFNILLSMLGAEVEHAPWGRAICSRVWTFDTECIYQTGDYTKIVKRLCVVAGQPDLISNIEDFVDLEAGIAWLRYMIDGHEQTWSLEVNDDWADTLTLVQIMADIEREGYRFYAKNAGQTMTFYYLDAAIAAEINAVSNNVLQPMTPV
;
A
#
# COMPACT_ATOMS: atom_id res chain seq x y z
N MET A 1 -3.55 -9.33 -23.50
CA MET A 1 -3.39 -7.88 -23.26
C MET A 1 -1.94 -7.65 -22.98
N THR A 2 -1.27 -6.80 -23.75
CA THR A 2 0.15 -6.51 -23.55
C THR A 2 0.37 -5.78 -22.23
N LEU A 3 1.60 -5.77 -21.71
CA LEU A 3 1.93 -5.01 -20.50
C LEU A 3 1.63 -3.51 -20.67
N GLU A 4 1.90 -2.95 -21.85
CA GLU A 4 1.62 -1.56 -22.20
C GLU A 4 0.11 -1.26 -22.15
N GLU A 5 -0.73 -2.14 -22.70
CA GLU A 5 -2.19 -2.00 -22.67
C GLU A 5 -2.72 -2.05 -21.22
N GLN A 6 -2.16 -2.93 -20.39
CA GLN A 6 -2.52 -3.02 -18.97
C GLN A 6 -2.18 -1.73 -18.23
N LEU A 7 -0.97 -1.19 -18.44
CA LEU A 7 -0.51 0.07 -17.85
C LEU A 7 -1.34 1.27 -18.32
N ALA A 8 -1.66 1.34 -19.61
CA ALA A 8 -2.51 2.39 -20.17
C ALA A 8 -3.90 2.39 -19.51
N LYS A 9 -4.48 1.20 -19.31
CA LYS A 9 -5.78 1.05 -18.64
C LYS A 9 -5.75 1.49 -17.17
N LEU A 10 -4.67 1.19 -16.45
CA LEU A 10 -4.50 1.64 -15.06
C LEU A 10 -4.23 3.16 -14.97
N ALA A 11 -3.55 3.73 -15.96
CA ALA A 11 -3.30 5.16 -16.05
C ALA A 11 -4.59 5.98 -16.24
N GLU A 12 -5.58 5.47 -16.96
CA GLU A 12 -6.93 6.08 -17.06
C GLU A 12 -7.59 6.26 -15.69
N GLN A 13 -7.18 5.44 -14.71
CA GLN A 13 -7.67 5.45 -13.33
C GLN A 13 -6.73 6.18 -12.35
N GLY A 14 -5.73 6.90 -12.86
CA GLY A 14 -4.75 7.62 -12.05
C GLY A 14 -3.66 6.76 -11.41
N ILE A 15 -3.57 5.47 -11.78
CA ILE A 15 -2.49 4.57 -11.35
C ILE A 15 -1.42 4.57 -12.43
N THR A 16 -0.44 5.47 -12.28
CA THR A 16 0.65 5.66 -13.25
C THR A 16 2.00 5.29 -12.65
N LEU A 17 2.94 4.88 -13.50
CA LEU A 17 4.34 4.78 -13.11
C LEU A 17 4.84 6.15 -12.63
N ASN A 18 5.70 6.15 -11.62
CA ASN A 18 6.34 7.37 -11.14
C ASN A 18 7.27 7.98 -12.19
N GLU A 19 7.57 9.26 -12.03
CA GLU A 19 8.54 9.95 -12.89
C GLU A 19 9.89 9.21 -12.92
N GLY A 20 10.42 8.98 -14.12
CA GLY A 20 11.68 8.26 -14.33
C GLY A 20 11.58 6.74 -14.21
N ILE A 21 10.39 6.18 -13.94
CA ILE A 21 10.12 4.74 -14.00
C ILE A 21 9.58 4.37 -15.39
N THR A 22 10.08 3.25 -15.91
CA THR A 22 9.77 2.74 -17.24
C THR A 22 9.28 1.30 -17.15
N ILE A 23 8.81 0.79 -18.29
CA ILE A 23 8.46 -0.63 -18.43
C ILE A 23 9.68 -1.53 -18.23
N ASP A 24 10.88 -1.07 -18.57
CA ASP A 24 12.10 -1.85 -18.38
C ASP A 24 12.39 -2.11 -16.91
N ASP A 25 12.02 -1.19 -16.00
CA ASP A 25 12.12 -1.41 -14.55
C ASP A 25 11.20 -2.56 -14.07
N LEU A 26 10.03 -2.74 -14.68
CA LEU A 26 9.14 -3.90 -14.42
C LEU A 26 9.71 -5.18 -15.04
N LEU A 27 10.21 -5.09 -16.28
CA LEU A 27 10.76 -6.23 -17.00
C LEU A 27 12.08 -6.75 -16.42
N TYR A 28 12.74 -5.97 -15.58
CA TYR A 28 13.88 -6.41 -14.80
C TYR A 28 13.51 -7.54 -13.82
N SER A 29 12.36 -7.42 -13.15
CA SER A 29 11.88 -8.40 -12.16
C SER A 29 11.26 -9.63 -12.82
N PHE A 30 10.43 -9.43 -13.84
CA PHE A 30 9.72 -10.53 -14.50
C PHE A 30 9.74 -10.39 -16.02
N GLY A 31 9.87 -11.52 -16.71
CA GLY A 31 9.70 -11.56 -18.16
C GLY A 31 8.29 -11.15 -18.57
N ARG A 32 8.17 -10.53 -19.74
CA ARG A 32 6.91 -10.07 -20.33
C ARG A 32 5.80 -11.14 -20.32
N ASN A 33 6.16 -12.40 -20.55
CA ASN A 33 5.24 -13.52 -20.52
C ASN A 33 4.50 -13.67 -19.19
N VAL A 34 5.12 -13.32 -18.05
CA VAL A 34 4.50 -13.39 -16.72
C VAL A 34 3.39 -12.35 -16.58
N TYR A 35 3.59 -11.14 -17.12
CA TYR A 35 2.58 -10.08 -17.14
C TYR A 35 1.42 -10.36 -18.11
N GLU A 36 1.72 -11.01 -19.24
CA GLU A 36 0.77 -11.13 -20.35
C GLU A 36 -0.04 -12.45 -20.33
N SER A 37 0.45 -13.50 -19.66
CA SER A 37 -0.27 -14.77 -19.52
C SER A 37 -1.46 -14.66 -18.58
N GLU A 38 -1.33 -13.86 -17.53
CA GLU A 38 -2.40 -13.53 -16.58
C GLU A 38 -2.45 -12.01 -16.36
N PRO A 39 -3.09 -11.26 -17.28
CA PRO A 39 -3.14 -9.81 -17.21
C PRO A 39 -3.58 -9.32 -15.83
N PHE A 40 -2.97 -8.22 -15.39
CA PHE A 40 -3.15 -7.55 -14.10
C PHE A 40 -2.70 -8.32 -12.86
N ASN A 41 -2.58 -9.66 -12.89
CA ASN A 41 -2.32 -10.44 -11.68
C ASN A 41 -1.01 -10.01 -10.97
N ILE A 42 0.13 -10.18 -11.65
CA ILE A 42 1.42 -9.80 -11.08
C ILE A 42 1.65 -8.28 -11.14
N LEU A 43 1.10 -7.61 -12.16
CA LEU A 43 1.26 -6.16 -12.36
C LEU A 43 0.72 -5.38 -11.16
N LEU A 44 -0.47 -5.75 -10.66
CA LEU A 44 -1.06 -5.09 -9.50
C LEU A 44 -0.17 -5.21 -8.27
N SER A 45 0.57 -6.32 -8.08
CA SER A 45 1.52 -6.41 -6.97
C SER A 45 2.82 -5.62 -7.24
N MET A 46 3.30 -5.61 -8.48
CA MET A 46 4.53 -4.90 -8.86
C MET A 46 4.41 -3.38 -8.82
N LEU A 47 3.22 -2.83 -9.05
CA LEU A 47 3.00 -1.39 -8.93
C LEU A 47 3.27 -0.87 -7.51
N GLY A 48 3.05 -1.71 -6.49
CA GLY A 48 3.33 -1.38 -5.10
C GLY A 48 4.77 -1.59 -4.66
N ALA A 49 5.61 -2.19 -5.50
CA ALA A 49 6.99 -2.51 -5.19
C ALA A 49 7.94 -1.31 -5.42
N GLU A 50 9.16 -1.46 -4.94
CA GLU A 50 10.29 -0.65 -5.36
C GLU A 50 10.98 -1.27 -6.56
N VAL A 51 11.70 -0.46 -7.33
CA VAL A 51 12.52 -0.95 -8.43
C VAL A 51 13.64 -1.84 -7.90
N GLU A 52 13.75 -3.05 -8.46
CA GLU A 52 14.68 -4.08 -8.01
C GLU A 52 16.09 -3.95 -8.61
N HIS A 53 16.47 -2.75 -9.03
CA HIS A 53 17.84 -2.43 -9.44
C HIS A 53 18.23 -1.00 -9.08
N ALA A 54 19.54 -0.78 -8.97
CA ALA A 54 20.11 0.53 -8.69
C ALA A 54 19.66 1.59 -9.74
N PRO A 55 19.40 2.84 -9.30
CA PRO A 55 19.42 3.31 -7.92
C PRO A 55 18.20 2.80 -7.12
N TRP A 56 18.46 2.28 -5.92
CA TRP A 56 17.46 1.69 -5.00
C TRP A 56 16.55 2.77 -4.36
N GLY A 57 15.42 2.35 -3.77
CA GLY A 57 14.50 3.25 -3.08
C GLY A 57 13.52 3.99 -3.99
N ARG A 58 13.43 3.59 -5.27
CA ARG A 58 12.48 4.16 -6.23
C ARG A 58 11.20 3.34 -6.23
N ALA A 59 10.07 3.92 -5.82
CA ALA A 59 8.78 3.25 -5.95
C ALA A 59 8.34 3.18 -7.42
N ILE A 60 7.76 2.05 -7.84
CA ILE A 60 7.18 1.88 -9.18
C ILE A 60 5.99 2.83 -9.36
N CYS A 61 5.07 2.85 -8.39
CA CYS A 61 3.95 3.79 -8.33
C CYS A 61 3.82 4.31 -6.89
N SER A 62 3.76 5.63 -6.70
CA SER A 62 3.57 6.19 -5.34
C SER A 62 2.16 5.98 -4.79
N ARG A 63 1.19 5.75 -5.68
CA ARG A 63 -0.24 5.54 -5.35
C ARG A 63 -0.59 4.09 -5.01
N VAL A 64 0.40 3.20 -5.01
CA VAL A 64 0.24 1.77 -4.69
C VAL A 64 1.38 1.37 -3.75
N TRP A 65 1.13 0.45 -2.83
CA TRP A 65 2.18 -0.03 -1.94
C TRP A 65 2.02 -1.50 -1.59
N THR A 66 3.04 -2.29 -1.89
CA THR A 66 3.15 -3.68 -1.44
C THR A 66 3.81 -3.66 -0.08
N PHE A 67 3.00 -3.91 0.93
CA PHE A 67 3.34 -3.92 2.34
C PHE A 67 3.64 -5.34 2.78
N ASP A 68 4.84 -5.54 3.31
CA ASP A 68 5.18 -6.74 4.07
C ASP A 68 4.67 -6.59 5.50
N THR A 69 3.89 -7.55 5.99
CA THR A 69 3.36 -7.50 7.34
C THR A 69 4.40 -7.86 8.40
N GLU A 70 5.47 -8.58 8.05
CA GLU A 70 6.62 -8.91 8.91
C GLU A 70 7.63 -7.75 8.88
N CYS A 71 7.29 -6.59 9.44
CA CYS A 71 8.10 -5.37 9.28
C CYS A 71 8.28 -4.51 10.54
N ILE A 72 7.87 -4.99 11.71
CA ILE A 72 7.98 -4.25 12.97
C ILE A 72 9.23 -4.72 13.72
N TYR A 73 10.27 -3.91 13.71
CA TYR A 73 11.54 -4.24 14.38
C TYR A 73 11.88 -3.29 15.51
N GLN A 74 11.42 -2.03 15.41
CA GLN A 74 11.81 -0.97 16.34
C GLN A 74 10.86 0.22 16.29
N THR A 75 11.05 1.12 17.26
CA THR A 75 10.44 2.45 17.27
C THR A 75 10.73 3.18 15.96
N GLY A 76 9.68 3.71 15.33
CA GLY A 76 9.73 4.40 14.04
C GLY A 76 9.07 3.62 12.91
N ASP A 77 8.84 2.32 13.06
CA ASP A 77 8.31 1.48 11.98
C ASP A 77 6.82 1.76 11.74
N TYR A 78 6.00 1.90 12.78
CA TYR A 78 4.61 2.34 12.60
C TYR A 78 4.53 3.76 12.06
N THR A 79 5.45 4.64 12.46
CA THR A 79 5.53 6.00 11.89
C THR A 79 5.76 5.96 10.37
N LYS A 80 6.62 5.06 9.86
CA LYS A 80 6.85 4.89 8.41
C LYS A 80 5.60 4.35 7.70
N ILE A 81 4.92 3.38 8.31
CA ILE A 81 3.69 2.79 7.75
C ILE A 81 2.61 3.87 7.57
N VAL A 82 2.32 4.65 8.62
CA VAL A 82 1.31 5.73 8.57
C VAL A 82 1.63 6.75 7.47
N LYS A 83 2.89 7.19 7.39
CA LYS A 83 3.34 8.10 6.33
C LYS A 83 3.17 7.49 4.94
N ARG A 84 3.48 6.21 4.78
CA ARG A 84 3.34 5.52 3.50
C ARG A 84 1.88 5.37 3.08
N LEU A 85 0.96 5.09 4.01
CA LEU A 85 -0.48 5.08 3.75
C LEU A 85 -0.98 6.46 3.30
N CYS A 86 -0.51 7.54 3.92
CA CYS A 86 -0.82 8.91 3.49
C CYS A 86 -0.33 9.21 2.06
N VAL A 87 0.87 8.72 1.68
CA VAL A 87 1.40 8.84 0.31
C VAL A 87 0.55 8.05 -0.69
N VAL A 88 0.13 6.83 -0.37
CA VAL A 88 -0.78 6.03 -1.19
C VAL A 88 -2.10 6.76 -1.41
N ALA A 89 -2.63 7.40 -0.37
CA ALA A 89 -3.83 8.24 -0.46
C ALA A 89 -3.59 9.57 -1.21
N GLY A 90 -2.35 9.93 -1.52
CA GLY A 90 -1.94 11.18 -2.16
C GLY A 90 -2.07 12.40 -1.27
N GLN A 91 -2.01 12.20 0.04
CA GLN A 91 -2.18 13.24 1.06
C GLN A 91 -1.05 13.13 2.09
N PRO A 92 0.21 13.38 1.69
CA PRO A 92 1.38 13.13 2.54
C PRO A 92 1.37 13.90 3.85
N ASP A 93 0.69 15.04 3.91
CA ASP A 93 0.65 15.95 5.07
C ASP A 93 -0.64 15.82 5.91
N LEU A 94 -1.51 14.86 5.59
CA LEU A 94 -2.78 14.68 6.29
C LEU A 94 -2.60 14.38 7.78
N ILE A 95 -1.73 13.42 8.08
CA ILE A 95 -1.43 13.00 9.44
C ILE A 95 -0.13 13.66 9.86
N SER A 96 -0.15 14.31 11.03
CA SER A 96 0.98 15.03 11.60
C SER A 96 1.31 14.54 13.01
N ASN A 97 2.44 14.99 13.56
CA ASN A 97 2.89 14.64 14.91
C ASN A 97 2.85 13.13 15.21
N ILE A 98 3.26 12.33 14.24
CA ILE A 98 3.26 10.86 14.35
C ILE A 98 4.41 10.45 15.25
N GLU A 99 4.09 9.74 16.30
CA GLU A 99 5.04 9.14 17.23
C GLU A 99 4.62 7.73 17.55
N ASP A 100 5.56 6.80 17.52
CA ASP A 100 5.37 5.44 17.97
C ASP A 100 6.44 5.05 18.98
N PHE A 101 6.18 3.94 19.67
CA PHE A 101 7.14 3.24 20.49
C PHE A 101 6.91 1.75 20.31
N VAL A 102 8.01 1.00 20.20
CA VAL A 102 7.99 -0.45 20.06
C VAL A 102 9.12 -1.01 20.92
N ASP A 103 8.75 -1.93 21.80
CA ASP A 103 9.63 -2.79 22.59
C ASP A 103 9.11 -4.23 22.48
N LEU A 104 9.73 -5.00 21.58
CA LEU A 104 9.34 -6.38 21.30
C LEU A 104 9.65 -7.33 22.47
N GLU A 105 10.72 -7.07 23.22
CA GLU A 105 11.09 -7.89 24.37
C GLU A 105 10.09 -7.70 25.53
N ALA A 106 9.65 -6.46 25.75
CA ALA A 106 8.64 -6.14 26.76
C ALA A 106 7.20 -6.41 26.29
N GLY A 107 6.98 -6.63 24.99
CA GLY A 107 5.65 -6.80 24.40
C GLY A 107 4.81 -5.51 24.44
N ILE A 108 5.46 -4.34 24.30
CA ILE A 108 4.81 -3.03 24.40
C ILE A 108 4.96 -2.30 23.08
N ALA A 109 3.83 -1.94 22.47
CA ALA A 109 3.81 -1.03 21.34
C ALA A 109 2.62 -0.06 21.42
N TRP A 110 2.85 1.19 20.99
CA TRP A 110 1.80 2.19 20.85
C TRP A 110 2.12 3.17 19.72
N LEU A 111 1.08 3.81 19.19
CA LEU A 111 1.17 4.83 18.15
C LEU A 111 0.24 5.98 18.52
N ARG A 112 0.69 7.21 18.32
CA ARG A 112 -0.14 8.41 18.40
C ARG A 112 0.13 9.34 17.23
N TYR A 113 -0.90 10.08 16.83
CA TYR A 113 -0.80 11.07 15.76
C TYR A 113 -1.93 12.08 15.81
N MET A 114 -1.78 13.17 15.05
CA MET A 114 -2.81 14.18 14.83
C MET A 114 -3.42 14.05 13.43
N ILE A 115 -4.75 14.00 13.36
CA ILE A 115 -5.51 14.04 12.11
C ILE A 115 -6.74 14.94 12.30
N ASP A 116 -7.03 15.81 11.33
CA ASP A 116 -8.15 16.76 11.38
C ASP A 116 -8.25 17.59 12.68
N GLY A 117 -7.10 17.87 13.29
CA GLY A 117 -7.00 18.62 14.56
C GLY A 117 -7.29 17.80 15.82
N HIS A 118 -7.47 16.49 15.70
CA HIS A 118 -7.69 15.56 16.81
C HIS A 118 -6.49 14.64 17.01
N GLU A 119 -6.15 14.35 18.27
CA GLU A 119 -5.14 13.34 18.62
C GLU A 119 -5.80 11.96 18.65
N GLN A 120 -5.18 11.00 17.96
CA GLN A 120 -5.49 9.58 18.04
C GLN A 120 -4.37 8.86 18.80
N THR A 121 -4.72 7.87 19.60
CA THR A 121 -3.76 7.03 20.32
C THR A 121 -4.22 5.58 20.27
N TRP A 122 -3.30 4.70 19.89
CA TRP A 122 -3.51 3.27 19.73
C TRP A 122 -2.54 2.50 20.63
N SER A 123 -3.05 1.53 21.38
CA SER A 123 -2.23 0.44 21.92
C SER A 123 -2.20 -0.67 20.87
N LEU A 124 -1.00 -1.09 20.47
CA LEU A 124 -0.79 -2.02 19.38
C LEU A 124 -0.57 -3.43 19.93
N GLU A 125 -1.13 -4.43 19.24
CA GLU A 125 -0.78 -5.82 19.52
C GLU A 125 0.67 -6.09 19.06
N VAL A 126 1.50 -6.62 19.96
CA VAL A 126 2.85 -7.09 19.63
C VAL A 126 2.80 -8.59 19.36
N ASN A 127 3.06 -8.98 18.12
CA ASN A 127 3.14 -10.37 17.69
C ASN A 127 4.42 -10.58 16.89
N ASP A 128 5.52 -10.86 17.59
CA ASP A 128 6.87 -10.92 17.00
C ASP A 128 7.16 -9.66 16.17
N ASP A 129 7.60 -9.79 14.93
CA ASP A 129 7.84 -8.68 14.00
C ASP A 129 6.65 -8.34 13.10
N TRP A 130 5.44 -8.84 13.42
CA TRP A 130 4.25 -8.59 12.62
C TRP A 130 3.55 -7.29 13.00
N ALA A 131 3.07 -6.57 11.99
CA ALA A 131 2.24 -5.38 12.19
C ALA A 131 0.82 -5.74 12.67
N ASP A 132 0.30 -4.94 13.60
CA ASP A 132 -1.09 -5.02 14.06
C ASP A 132 -2.05 -4.58 12.94
N THR A 133 -2.50 -5.57 12.16
CA THR A 133 -3.39 -5.33 11.01
C THR A 133 -4.74 -4.72 11.39
N LEU A 134 -5.27 -4.99 12.60
CA LEU A 134 -6.53 -4.40 13.04
C LEU A 134 -6.36 -2.89 13.25
N THR A 135 -5.29 -2.49 13.94
CA THR A 135 -4.98 -1.07 14.10
C THR A 135 -4.67 -0.39 12.76
N LEU A 136 -3.97 -1.07 11.84
CA LEU A 136 -3.74 -0.53 10.49
C LEU A 136 -5.05 -0.25 9.74
N VAL A 137 -6.06 -1.13 9.86
CA VAL A 137 -7.37 -0.91 9.25
C VAL A 137 -8.09 0.31 9.84
N GLN A 138 -7.94 0.56 11.15
CA GLN A 138 -8.49 1.78 11.78
C GLN A 138 -7.79 3.04 11.28
N ILE A 139 -6.45 3.02 11.18
CA ILE A 139 -5.68 4.13 10.61
C ILE A 139 -6.07 4.37 9.15
N MET A 140 -6.25 3.32 8.36
CA MET A 140 -6.75 3.45 6.99
C MET A 140 -8.11 4.14 6.99
N ALA A 141 -9.04 3.75 7.87
CA ALA A 141 -10.36 4.38 8.00
C ALA A 141 -10.28 5.88 8.34
N ASP A 142 -9.36 6.29 9.22
CA ASP A 142 -9.08 7.71 9.52
C ASP A 142 -8.62 8.48 8.25
N ILE A 143 -7.95 7.81 7.31
CA ILE A 143 -7.46 8.37 6.04
C ILE A 143 -8.55 8.31 4.95
N GLU A 144 -9.68 7.62 5.11
CA GLU A 144 -10.73 7.56 4.08
C GLU A 144 -11.52 8.87 4.00
N ARG A 145 -11.72 9.39 2.77
CA ARG A 145 -12.53 10.61 2.55
C ARG A 145 -13.07 10.68 1.13
N GLU A 146 -14.10 11.51 0.94
CA GLU A 146 -14.65 11.83 -0.39
C GLU A 146 -15.05 10.58 -1.23
N GLY A 147 -15.42 9.48 -0.57
CA GLY A 147 -15.80 8.22 -1.22
C GLY A 147 -14.63 7.32 -1.61
N TYR A 148 -13.38 7.72 -1.34
CA TYR A 148 -12.18 6.91 -1.52
C TYR A 148 -11.89 6.06 -0.28
N ARG A 149 -11.47 4.83 -0.53
CA ARG A 149 -11.23 3.79 0.50
C ARG A 149 -9.97 3.00 0.20
N PHE A 150 -9.42 2.35 1.21
CA PHE A 150 -8.32 1.41 0.98
C PHE A 150 -8.85 0.06 0.47
N TYR A 151 -8.21 -0.44 -0.58
CA TYR A 151 -8.40 -1.78 -1.11
C TYR A 151 -7.07 -2.54 -1.07
N ALA A 152 -7.11 -3.84 -0.82
CA ALA A 152 -5.94 -4.69 -0.80
C ALA A 152 -6.06 -5.87 -1.77
N LYS A 153 -4.95 -6.19 -2.44
CA LYS A 153 -4.67 -7.53 -2.97
C LYS A 153 -3.84 -8.28 -1.95
N ASN A 154 -4.40 -9.35 -1.38
CA ASN A 154 -3.69 -10.19 -0.43
C ASN A 154 -2.89 -11.29 -1.17
N ALA A 155 -1.62 -11.45 -0.82
CA ALA A 155 -0.71 -12.47 -1.36
C ALA A 155 -0.03 -13.30 -0.26
N GLY A 156 -0.68 -13.47 0.90
CA GLY A 156 -0.15 -14.19 2.05
C GLY A 156 0.53 -13.23 3.03
N GLN A 157 1.87 -13.22 3.03
CA GLN A 157 2.68 -12.34 3.88
C GLN A 157 2.67 -10.87 3.43
N THR A 158 2.28 -10.62 2.17
CA THR A 158 2.22 -9.25 1.64
C THR A 158 0.79 -8.85 1.28
N MET A 159 0.52 -7.56 1.45
CA MET A 159 -0.70 -6.92 1.00
C MET A 159 -0.35 -5.75 0.09
N THR A 160 -0.93 -5.69 -1.11
CA THR A 160 -0.78 -4.52 -1.97
C THR A 160 -1.96 -3.58 -1.81
N PHE A 161 -1.71 -2.41 -1.23
CA PHE A 161 -2.71 -1.38 -0.95
C PHE A 161 -2.89 -0.40 -2.08
N TYR A 162 -4.16 -0.03 -2.28
CA TYR A 162 -4.67 0.95 -3.22
C TYR A 162 -5.61 1.88 -2.48
N TYR A 163 -5.66 3.17 -2.87
CA TYR A 163 -6.66 4.11 -2.38
C TYR A 163 -7.52 4.61 -3.53
N LEU A 164 -8.74 4.07 -3.62
CA LEU A 164 -9.60 4.16 -4.80
C LEU A 164 -11.04 4.47 -4.37
N ASP A 165 -11.80 5.12 -5.24
CA ASP A 165 -13.26 5.07 -5.13
C ASP A 165 -13.80 3.71 -5.58
N ALA A 166 -15.04 3.44 -5.20
CA ALA A 166 -15.66 2.13 -5.45
C ALA A 166 -15.87 1.83 -6.95
N ALA A 167 -16.04 2.85 -7.80
CA ALA A 167 -16.23 2.64 -9.23
C ALA A 167 -14.91 2.21 -9.87
N ILE A 168 -13.81 2.90 -9.56
CA ILE A 168 -12.47 2.53 -10.03
C ILE A 168 -12.10 1.11 -9.57
N ALA A 169 -12.34 0.80 -8.29
CA ALA A 169 -12.06 -0.54 -7.76
C ALA A 169 -12.86 -1.63 -8.49
N ALA A 170 -14.13 -1.37 -8.82
CA ALA A 170 -14.97 -2.29 -9.60
C ALA A 170 -14.45 -2.48 -11.04
N GLU A 171 -14.00 -1.41 -11.70
CA GLU A 171 -13.43 -1.49 -13.05
C GLU A 171 -12.12 -2.30 -13.09
N ILE A 172 -11.25 -2.15 -12.08
CA ILE A 172 -10.05 -2.98 -11.94
C ILE A 172 -10.45 -4.43 -11.67
N ASN A 173 -11.35 -4.67 -10.71
CA ASN A 173 -11.81 -6.01 -10.36
C ASN A 173 -12.46 -6.77 -11.53
N ALA A 174 -13.13 -6.06 -12.45
CA ALA A 174 -13.72 -6.63 -13.65
C ALA A 174 -12.68 -7.25 -14.61
N VAL A 175 -11.41 -6.82 -14.53
CA VAL A 175 -10.32 -7.38 -15.36
C VAL A 175 -9.27 -8.17 -14.58
N SER A 176 -9.34 -8.17 -13.25
CA SER A 176 -8.36 -8.81 -12.37
C SER A 176 -8.93 -9.96 -11.54
N ASN A 177 -10.14 -10.46 -11.86
CA ASN A 177 -10.83 -11.54 -11.14
C ASN A 177 -11.18 -11.20 -9.68
N ASN A 178 -11.63 -9.97 -9.42
CA ASN A 178 -12.05 -9.52 -8.08
C ASN A 178 -10.97 -9.62 -6.98
N VAL A 179 -9.70 -9.46 -7.34
CA VAL A 179 -8.57 -9.59 -6.40
C VAL A 179 -8.49 -8.46 -5.38
N LEU A 180 -9.08 -7.29 -5.65
CA LEU A 180 -9.09 -6.16 -4.71
C LEU A 180 -10.28 -6.26 -3.77
N GLN A 181 -9.99 -6.33 -2.47
CA GLN A 181 -10.99 -6.35 -1.41
C GLN A 181 -10.89 -5.07 -0.57
N PRO A 182 -12.02 -4.45 -0.16
CA PRO A 182 -11.98 -3.26 0.68
C PRO A 182 -11.42 -3.60 2.07
N MET A 183 -10.55 -2.75 2.59
CA MET A 183 -10.10 -2.83 3.97
C MET A 183 -11.21 -2.27 4.86
N THR A 184 -11.84 -3.13 5.65
CA THR A 184 -13.00 -2.75 6.48
C THR A 184 -12.70 -3.00 7.94
N PRO A 185 -12.94 -2.02 8.84
CA PRO A 185 -12.93 -2.26 10.28
C PRO A 185 -13.93 -3.38 10.63
N VAL A 186 -13.50 -4.32 11.47
CA VAL A 186 -14.35 -5.39 12.02
C VAL A 186 -15.28 -4.85 13.10
#